data_AF-A0A850QDF4-F1
#
_entry.id   AF-A0A850QDF4-F1
#
_cell.length_a   1.000
_cell.length_b   1.000
_cell.length_c   1.000
_cell.angle_alpha   90.00
_cell.angle_beta   90.00
_cell.angle_gamma   90.00
#
_symmetry.space_group_name_H-M   'P 1'
#
loop_
_entity.id
_entity.type
_entity.pdbx_description
1 polymer ?
#
loop_
_entity_poly.entity_id
_entity_poly.type
_entity_poly.pdbx_seq_one_letter_code
_entity_poly.pdbx_strand_id
1 'polypeptide(L)'
;MLNKSLILRFPDLQGAQMAAPFMVEGLATQLDELNIIDLKVIIGKAGELVVSAGFQDAKTLKKADGFFAEMIETMKKSFLFRVNVFDAVAVMNLNAEAIEAKTSARAAA
;
A
#
# COMPACT_ATOMS: atom_id res chain seq x y z
N MET A 1 11.05 -3.52 -9.24
CA MET A 1 10.25 -2.74 -8.26
C MET A 1 9.77 -3.71 -7.22
N LEU A 2 10.23 -3.51 -5.99
CA LEU A 2 9.81 -4.30 -4.83
C LEU A 2 8.53 -3.68 -4.27
N ASN A 3 7.71 -4.48 -3.59
CA ASN A 3 6.49 -3.99 -2.97
C ASN A 3 6.28 -4.63 -1.60
N LYS A 4 5.79 -3.83 -0.66
CA LYS A 4 5.35 -4.29 0.65
C LYS A 4 3.87 -3.99 0.81
N SER A 5 3.11 -5.01 1.15
CA SER A 5 1.67 -4.91 1.41
C SER A 5 1.36 -5.27 2.86
N LEU A 6 0.61 -4.40 3.52
CA LEU A 6 0.00 -4.64 4.80
C LEU A 6 -1.49 -4.86 4.60
N ILE A 7 -2.01 -5.95 5.15
CA ILE A 7 -3.44 -6.26 5.17
C ILE A 7 -3.89 -6.21 6.62
N LEU A 8 -4.58 -5.15 7.00
CA LEU A 8 -5.16 -4.96 8.31
C LEU A 8 -6.63 -5.39 8.26
N ARG A 9 -7.02 -6.43 8.99
CA ARG A 9 -8.41 -6.92 9.03
C ARG A 9 -9.10 -6.45 10.30
N PHE A 10 -10.04 -5.53 10.13
CA PHE A 10 -10.87 -5.01 11.20
C PHE A 10 -12.11 -5.91 11.42
N PRO A 11 -12.77 -5.84 12.59
CA PRO A 11 -14.01 -6.56 12.86
C PRO A 11 -15.17 -6.13 11.96
N ASP A 12 -15.17 -4.86 11.53
CA ASP A 12 -16.20 -4.27 10.69
C ASP A 12 -15.62 -3.24 9.72
N LEU A 13 -16.46 -2.80 8.77
CA LEU A 13 -16.09 -1.82 7.76
C LEU A 13 -15.83 -0.41 8.35
N GLN A 14 -16.54 -0.04 9.41
CA GLN A 14 -16.39 1.29 10.02
C GLN A 14 -15.00 1.48 10.62
N GLY A 15 -14.48 0.47 11.32
CA GLY A 15 -13.13 0.47 11.86
C GLY A 15 -12.08 0.65 10.75
N ALA A 16 -12.23 -0.06 9.63
CA ALA A 16 -11.35 0.10 8.48
C ALA A 16 -11.43 1.51 7.85
N GLN A 17 -12.64 2.09 7.77
CA GLN A 17 -12.87 3.45 7.26
C GLN A 17 -12.28 4.52 8.17
N MET A 18 -12.35 4.36 9.48
CA MET A 18 -11.75 5.28 10.46
C MET A 18 -10.22 5.18 10.47
N ALA A 19 -9.67 3.98 10.27
CA ALA A 19 -8.24 3.73 10.23
C ALA A 19 -7.56 4.21 8.93
N ALA A 20 -8.29 4.20 7.81
CA ALA A 20 -7.73 4.52 6.50
C ALA A 20 -7.09 5.92 6.41
N PRO A 21 -7.74 7.03 6.85
CA PRO A 21 -7.14 8.36 6.83
C PRO A 21 -5.83 8.42 7.63
N PHE A 22 -5.78 7.78 8.81
CA PHE A 22 -4.58 7.77 9.64
C PHE A 22 -3.40 7.10 8.94
N MET A 23 -3.65 5.98 8.24
CA MET A 23 -2.62 5.31 7.45
C MET A 23 -2.15 6.15 6.26
N VAL A 24 -3.08 6.79 5.56
CA VAL A 24 -2.77 7.65 4.42
C VAL A 24 -1.93 8.86 4.87
N GLU A 25 -2.36 9.57 5.91
CA GLU A 25 -1.65 10.74 6.43
C GLU A 25 -0.26 10.37 6.94
N GLY A 26 -0.15 9.32 7.77
CA GLY A 26 1.14 8.85 8.28
C GLY A 26 2.12 8.51 7.16
N LEU A 27 1.67 7.79 6.12
CA LEU A 27 2.52 7.43 4.99
C LEU A 27 2.81 8.61 4.07
N ALA A 28 1.85 9.51 3.85
CA ALA A 28 2.02 10.69 3.02
C ALA A 28 3.14 11.60 3.54
N THR A 29 3.24 11.76 4.86
CA THR A 29 4.33 12.55 5.48
C THR A 29 5.72 11.93 5.33
N GLN A 30 5.80 10.67 4.92
CA GLN A 30 7.02 9.87 4.87
C GLN A 30 7.39 9.40 3.46
N LEU A 31 6.62 9.81 2.43
CA LEU A 31 6.83 9.40 1.04
C LEU A 31 8.26 9.70 0.56
N ASP A 32 8.73 10.93 0.81
CA ASP A 32 10.05 11.39 0.37
C ASP A 32 11.17 10.75 1.19
N GLU A 33 11.00 10.64 2.52
CA GLU A 33 12.02 10.08 3.42
C GLU A 33 12.24 8.57 3.18
N LEU A 34 11.17 7.85 2.85
CA LEU A 34 11.20 6.41 2.57
C LEU A 34 11.39 6.08 1.09
N ASN A 35 11.45 7.09 0.20
CA ASN A 35 11.49 6.94 -1.26
C ASN A 35 10.41 5.97 -1.78
N ILE A 36 9.17 6.17 -1.35
CA ILE A 36 8.01 5.39 -1.82
C ILE A 36 7.64 5.90 -3.22
N ILE A 37 7.67 5.01 -4.21
CA ILE A 37 7.40 5.36 -5.62
C ILE A 37 5.95 5.12 -6.03
N ASP A 38 5.23 4.30 -5.26
CA ASP A 38 3.82 3.99 -5.48
C ASP A 38 3.19 3.70 -4.12
N LEU A 39 2.06 4.33 -3.83
CA LEU A 39 1.30 4.09 -2.60
C LEU A 39 -0.15 3.82 -2.98
N LYS A 40 -0.64 2.65 -2.56
CA LYS A 40 -2.02 2.24 -2.78
C LYS A 40 -2.68 1.88 -1.46
N VAL A 41 -3.81 2.54 -1.17
CA VAL A 41 -4.64 2.24 -0.01
C VAL A 41 -6.01 1.79 -0.51
N ILE A 42 -6.47 0.64 -0.06
CA ILE A 42 -7.73 0.02 -0.48
C ILE A 42 -8.50 -0.41 0.75
N ILE A 43 -9.78 -0.04 0.81
CA ILE A 43 -10.71 -0.55 1.83
C ILE A 43 -11.56 -1.66 1.17
N GLY A 44 -11.41 -2.87 1.69
CA GLY A 44 -12.22 -4.04 1.36
C GLY A 44 -13.61 -3.97 2.00
N LYS A 45 -14.60 -4.55 1.33
CA LYS A 45 -16.00 -4.54 1.79
C LYS A 45 -16.20 -5.31 3.10
N ALA A 46 -15.31 -6.23 3.45
CA ALA A 46 -15.39 -7.03 4.66
C ALA A 46 -14.53 -6.46 5.81
N GLY A 47 -14.13 -5.18 5.72
CA GLY A 47 -13.35 -4.51 6.76
C GLY A 47 -11.84 -4.72 6.65
N GLU A 48 -11.34 -5.09 5.46
CA GLU A 48 -9.90 -5.10 5.19
C GLU A 48 -9.42 -3.70 4.82
N LEU A 49 -8.28 -3.29 5.36
CA LEU A 49 -7.51 -2.14 4.90
C LEU A 49 -6.19 -2.66 4.35
N VAL A 50 -6.02 -2.54 3.04
CA VAL A 50 -4.82 -2.95 2.33
C VAL A 50 -4.00 -1.71 2.03
N VAL A 51 -2.76 -1.69 2.49
CA VAL A 51 -1.79 -0.63 2.24
C VAL A 51 -0.62 -1.25 1.51
N SER A 52 -0.36 -0.83 0.28
CA SER A 52 0.73 -1.32 -0.54
C SER A 52 1.66 -0.17 -0.91
N ALA A 53 2.95 -0.32 -0.61
CA ALA A 53 3.99 0.64 -0.96
C ALA A 53 5.03 0.00 -1.89
N GLY A 54 5.32 0.69 -3.00
CA GLY A 54 6.34 0.33 -3.97
C GLY A 54 7.67 0.99 -3.67
N PHE A 55 8.76 0.25 -3.90
CA PHE A 55 10.13 0.68 -3.66
C PHE A 55 11.04 0.35 -4.85
N GLN A 56 12.01 1.23 -5.10
CA GLN A 56 12.97 1.06 -6.19
C GLN A 56 14.00 -0.04 -5.90
N ASP A 57 14.48 -0.16 -4.66
CA ASP A 57 15.52 -1.10 -4.25
C ASP A 57 15.28 -1.71 -2.85
N ALA A 58 16.11 -2.71 -2.50
CA ALA A 58 15.99 -3.42 -1.23
C ALA A 58 16.46 -2.60 -0.01
N LYS A 59 17.25 -1.54 -0.21
CA LYS A 59 17.75 -0.70 0.88
C LYS A 59 16.65 0.24 1.38
N THR A 60 15.87 0.83 0.46
CA THR A 60 14.70 1.66 0.82
C THR A 60 13.59 0.82 1.44
N LEU A 61 13.35 -0.39 0.91
CA LEU A 61 12.43 -1.35 1.51
C LEU A 61 12.77 -1.65 2.99
N LYS A 62 14.03 -1.97 3.29
CA LYS A 62 14.48 -2.26 4.66
C LYS A 62 14.30 -1.08 5.62
N LYS A 63 14.44 0.16 5.14
CA LYS A 63 14.16 1.35 5.97
C LYS A 63 12.67 1.46 6.29
N ALA A 64 11.82 1.18 5.31
CA ALA A 64 10.37 1.24 5.48
C ALA A 64 9.85 0.17 6.46
N ASP A 65 10.52 -0.98 6.59
CA ASP A 65 10.13 -2.03 7.55
C ASP A 65 10.01 -1.51 8.99
N GLY A 66 10.95 -0.69 9.44
CA GLY A 66 10.93 -0.10 10.78
C GLY A 66 9.74 0.86 10.96
N PHE A 67 9.53 1.73 9.98
CA PHE A 67 8.40 2.66 9.98
C PHE A 67 7.05 1.95 10.00
N PHE A 68 6.87 0.93 9.15
CA PHE A 68 5.63 0.15 9.12
C PHE A 68 5.39 -0.59 10.44
N ALA A 69 6.44 -1.12 11.08
CA ALA A 69 6.32 -1.77 12.37
C ALA A 69 5.83 -0.79 13.45
N GLU A 70 6.46 0.40 13.55
CA GLU A 70 6.08 1.43 14.52
C GLU A 70 4.65 1.95 14.29
N MET A 71 4.27 2.16 13.02
CA MET A 71 2.93 2.58 12.66
C MET A 71 1.89 1.51 13.03
N ILE A 72 2.17 0.22 12.80
CA ILE A 72 1.29 -0.88 13.20
C ILE A 72 1.14 -0.92 14.74
N GLU A 73 2.23 -0.74 15.49
CA GLU A 73 2.16 -0.71 16.95
C GLU A 73 1.32 0.47 17.46
N THR A 74 1.47 1.64 16.83
CA THR A 74 0.65 2.81 17.15
C THR A 74 -0.83 2.55 16.86
N MET A 75 -1.13 1.95 15.71
CA MET A 75 -2.50 1.60 15.33
C MET A 75 -3.14 0.59 16.27
N LYS A 76 -2.38 -0.41 16.75
CA LYS A 76 -2.86 -1.43 17.71
C LYS A 76 -3.27 -0.83 19.06
N LYS A 77 -2.80 0.37 19.41
CA LYS A 77 -3.24 1.08 20.64
C LYS A 77 -4.64 1.68 20.50
N SER A 78 -5.03 2.05 19.27
CA SER A 78 -6.29 2.75 19.00
C SER A 78 -7.37 1.85 18.40
N PHE A 79 -6.97 0.77 17.72
CA PHE A 79 -7.87 -0.09 16.97
C PHE A 79 -7.62 -1.57 17.23
N LEU A 80 -8.70 -2.36 17.19
CA LEU A 80 -8.63 -3.82 17.23
C LEU A 80 -8.66 -4.37 15.80
N PHE A 81 -7.55 -4.97 15.35
CA PHE A 81 -7.45 -5.58 14.02
C PHE A 81 -6.41 -6.69 14.01
N ARG A 82 -6.46 -7.55 12.99
CA ARG A 82 -5.42 -8.55 12.69
C ARG A 82 -4.52 -8.02 11.58
N VAL A 83 -3.22 -8.27 11.68
CA VAL A 83 -2.24 -7.87 10.65
C VAL A 83 -1.78 -9.09 9.88
N ASN A 84 -1.74 -8.97 8.56
CA ASN A 84 -0.97 -9.84 7.70
C ASN A 84 -0.01 -8.99 6.85
N VAL A 85 1.26 -9.37 6.80
CA VAL A 85 2.30 -8.68 6.03
C VAL A 85 2.66 -9.55 4.84
N PHE A 86 2.74 -8.95 3.66
CA PHE A 86 3.08 -9.63 2.42
C PHE A 86 4.15 -8.83 1.68
N ASP A 87 5.33 -9.43 1.53
CA ASP A 87 6.44 -8.87 0.75
C ASP A 87 6.42 -9.47 -0.66
N ALA A 88 6.29 -8.60 -1.67
CA ALA A 88 6.22 -8.99 -3.07
C ALA A 88 7.48 -8.55 -3.83
N VAL A 89 8.00 -9.46 -4.65
CA VAL A 89 9.21 -9.23 -5.47
C VAL A 89 8.89 -8.52 -6.78
N ALA A 90 7.64 -8.65 -7.26
CA ALA A 90 7.14 -7.97 -8.45
C ALA A 90 5.64 -7.70 -8.35
N VAL A 91 5.21 -6.57 -8.89
CA VAL A 91 3.79 -6.19 -9.06
C VAL A 91 3.55 -5.91 -10.53
N MET A 92 2.59 -6.61 -11.12
CA MET A 92 2.20 -6.44 -12.53
C MET A 92 0.80 -5.85 -12.58
N ASN A 93 0.67 -4.62 -13.05
CA ASN A 93 -0.62 -3.95 -13.24
C ASN A 93 -0.92 -3.85 -14.74
N LEU A 94 -2.08 -4.36 -15.15
CA LEU A 94 -2.62 -4.22 -16.50
C LEU A 94 -3.95 -3.49 -16.41
N ASN A 95 -4.00 -2.24 -16.88
CA ASN A 95 -5.23 -1.46 -17.04
C ASN A 95 -5.61 -1.36 -18.53
N ALA A 96 -6.91 -1.32 -18.81
CA ALA A 96 -7.44 -1.24 -20.17
C ALA A 96 -6.88 -0.02 -20.94
N GLU A 97 -6.73 1.11 -20.26
CA GLU A 97 -6.15 2.34 -20.81
C GLU A 97 -4.69 2.16 -21.31
N ALA A 98 -3.86 1.37 -20.61
CA ALA A 98 -2.49 1.08 -21.09
C ALA A 98 -2.46 0.11 -22.28
N ILE A 99 -3.51 -0.69 -22.46
CA ILE A 99 -3.66 -1.57 -23.63
C ILE A 99 -4.09 -0.73 -24.84
N GLU A 100 -5.04 0.19 -24.68
CA GLU A 100 -5.46 1.09 -25.75
C GLU A 100 -4.34 2.01 -26.23
N ALA A 101 -3.53 2.57 -25.31
CA ALA A 101 -2.35 3.38 -25.64
C ALA A 101 -1.31 2.63 -26.50
N LYS A 102 -1.14 1.31 -26.28
CA LYS A 102 -0.25 0.48 -27.10
C LYS A 102 -0.83 0.15 -28.47
N THR A 103 -2.16 0.10 -28.59
CA THR A 103 -2.85 -0.27 -29.83
C THR A 103 -2.92 0.91 -30.79
N SER A 104 -3.13 2.13 -30.28
CA SER A 104 -3.09 3.37 -31.05
C SER A 104 -1.69 3.73 -31.55
N ALA A 105 -0.64 3.50 -30.73
CA ALA A 105 0.75 3.68 -31.15
C ALA A 105 1.18 2.71 -32.27
N ARG A 106 0.59 1.51 -32.33
CA ARG A 106 0.86 0.51 -33.38
C ARG A 106 0.03 0.73 -34.65
N ALA A 107 -1.10 1.42 -34.56
CA ALA A 107 -1.92 1.80 -35.71
C ALA A 107 -1.42 3.07 -36.42
N ALA A 108 -0.58 3.87 -35.75
CA ALA A 108 0.03 5.09 -36.28
C ALA A 108 1.46 4.90 -36.84
N ALA A 109 1.96 3.66 -36.88
CA ALA A 109 3.26 3.26 -37.43
C ALA A 109 3.06 2.30 -38.61
#